data_AF-A0A3N5RYI3-F1
#
_entry.id   AF-A0A3N5RYI3-F1
#
_cell.length_a   1.000
_cell.length_b   1.000
_cell.length_c   1.000
_cell.angle_alpha   90.00
_cell.angle_beta   90.00
_cell.angle_gamma   90.00
#
_symmetry.space_group_name_H-M   'P 1'
#
loop_
_entity.id
_entity.type
_entity.pdbx_description
1 polymer ?
#
loop_
_entity_poly.entity_id
_entity_poly.type
_entity_poly.pdbx_seq_one_letter_code
_entity_poly.pdbx_strand_id
1 'polypeptide(L)'
;MRFNTLACDYDGTLTLDGTVDEPTLAALERYRAAGGTLLLVTGREMDELLRIFPHTDMFERIIAENGGVLYCPQTRQSRGLADSPPAELVASLRRNRVEPLAIGRVIMATREPHQHAVLEAIHDLCLEYHIIFNKGAVMVLPSGVNKATGLKAALKELNLAPKQIAGVGDAENDHAF
;
A
#
# COMPACT_ATOMS: atom_id res chain seq x y z
N MET A 1 -7.71 24.19 11.44
CA MET A 1 -7.81 23.52 10.12
C MET A 1 -8.84 22.40 10.23
N ARG A 2 -9.78 22.25 9.27
CA ARG A 2 -10.80 21.18 9.32
C ARG A 2 -10.20 19.79 9.07
N PHE A 3 -9.16 19.73 8.23
CA PHE A 3 -8.37 18.53 7.96
C PHE A 3 -6.91 18.81 8.35
N ASN A 4 -6.43 18.15 9.39
CA ASN A 4 -5.06 18.29 9.91
C ASN A 4 -4.19 17.07 9.56
N THR A 5 -4.77 16.06 8.93
CA THR A 5 -4.08 14.88 8.44
C THR A 5 -4.37 14.71 6.95
N LEU A 6 -3.34 14.43 6.16
CA LEU A 6 -3.45 14.10 4.75
C LEU A 6 -2.98 12.66 4.56
N ALA A 7 -3.84 11.80 4.02
CA ALA A 7 -3.49 10.47 3.55
C ALA A 7 -3.44 10.50 2.03
N CYS A 8 -2.27 10.25 1.43
CA CYS A 8 -2.11 10.28 -0.02
C CYS A 8 -1.59 8.96 -0.55
N ASP A 9 -2.08 8.58 -1.74
CA ASP A 9 -1.46 7.54 -2.53
C ASP A 9 -0.09 7.98 -3.09
N TYR A 10 0.75 7.03 -3.48
CA TYR A 10 2.02 7.31 -4.13
C TYR A 10 1.89 7.41 -5.67
N ASP A 11 1.46 6.33 -6.33
CA ASP A 11 1.63 6.11 -7.77
C ASP A 11 0.54 6.77 -8.61
N GLY A 12 0.86 7.90 -9.23
CA GLY A 12 -0.11 8.70 -9.98
C GLY A 12 -0.82 9.75 -9.12
N THR A 13 -0.51 9.78 -7.83
CA THR A 13 -0.97 10.83 -6.89
C THR A 13 0.17 11.76 -6.50
N LEU A 14 1.21 11.25 -5.84
CA LEU A 14 2.41 12.04 -5.54
C LEU A 14 3.44 12.01 -6.66
N THR A 15 3.46 10.94 -7.45
CA THR A 15 4.41 10.79 -8.55
C THR A 15 3.75 10.93 -9.91
N LEU A 16 4.47 11.53 -10.85
CA LEU A 16 4.28 11.32 -12.28
C LEU A 16 5.45 10.47 -12.78
N ASP A 17 5.15 9.37 -13.48
CA ASP A 17 6.16 8.43 -14.00
C ASP A 17 7.18 7.95 -12.93
N GLY A 18 6.71 7.74 -11.69
CA GLY A 18 7.50 7.22 -10.58
C GLY A 18 8.41 8.23 -9.87
N THR A 19 8.39 9.49 -10.29
CA THR A 19 9.15 10.58 -9.66
C THR A 19 8.21 11.58 -8.99
N VAL A 20 8.55 12.00 -7.77
CA VAL A 20 7.89 13.13 -7.10
C VAL A 20 8.61 14.41 -7.49
N ASP A 21 7.88 15.40 -8.02
CA ASP A 21 8.48 16.65 -8.43
C ASP A 21 8.70 17.62 -7.25
N GLU A 22 9.61 18.57 -7.44
CA GLU A 22 9.97 19.56 -6.41
C GLU A 22 8.76 20.39 -5.93
N PRO A 23 7.83 20.85 -6.80
CA PRO A 23 6.62 21.52 -6.36
C PRO A 23 5.75 20.69 -5.40
N THR A 24 5.61 19.38 -5.64
CA THR A 24 4.85 18.48 -4.77
C THR A 24 5.53 18.31 -3.42
N LEU A 25 6.85 18.08 -3.40
CA LEU A 25 7.62 18.01 -2.15
C LEU A 25 7.48 19.30 -1.34
N ALA A 26 7.67 20.46 -1.98
CA ALA A 26 7.51 21.75 -1.32
C ALA A 26 6.09 21.98 -0.78
N ALA A 27 5.05 21.46 -1.46
CA ALA A 27 3.68 21.54 -0.96
C ALA A 27 3.46 20.68 0.29
N LEU A 28 3.99 19.46 0.31
CA LEU A 28 3.96 18.57 1.47
C LEU A 28 4.72 19.17 2.66
N GLU A 29 5.89 19.77 2.42
CA GLU A 29 6.66 20.46 3.46
C GLU A 29 5.90 21.65 4.06
N ARG A 30 5.29 22.50 3.21
CA ARG A 30 4.46 23.61 3.69
C ARG A 30 3.29 23.12 4.54
N TYR A 31 2.67 22.01 4.17
CA TYR A 31 1.59 21.41 4.95
C TYR A 31 2.08 20.94 6.34
N ARG A 32 3.24 20.28 6.40
CA ARG A 32 3.86 19.87 7.68
C ARG A 32 4.25 21.07 8.54
N ALA A 33 4.85 22.10 7.94
CA ALA A 33 5.24 23.32 8.64
C ALA A 33 4.04 24.07 9.24
N ALA A 34 2.85 23.92 8.65
CA ALA A 34 1.60 24.43 9.20
C ALA A 34 0.97 23.55 10.31
N GLY A 35 1.68 22.49 10.74
CA GLY A 35 1.23 21.55 11.76
C GLY A 35 0.41 20.37 11.23
N GLY A 36 0.43 20.13 9.92
CA GLY A 36 -0.24 19.01 9.28
C GLY A 36 0.52 17.68 9.43
N THR A 37 -0.23 16.58 9.57
CA THR A 37 0.31 15.22 9.59
C THR A 37 0.17 14.56 8.22
N LEU A 38 1.24 13.94 7.72
CA LEU A 38 1.23 13.21 6.45
C LEU A 38 1.24 11.70 6.70
N LEU A 39 0.37 10.99 5.99
CA LEU A 39 0.32 9.53 5.90
C LEU A 39 0.47 9.13 4.43
N LEU A 40 1.38 8.22 4.13
CA LEU A 40 1.50 7.66 2.79
C LEU A 40 0.75 6.34 2.76
N VAL A 41 -0.10 6.12 1.76
CA VAL A 41 -0.79 4.85 1.55
C VAL A 41 -0.38 4.33 0.18
N THR A 42 0.09 3.10 0.05
CA THR A 42 0.59 2.62 -1.24
C THR A 42 0.39 1.12 -1.43
N GLY A 43 0.25 0.73 -2.68
CA GLY A 43 0.29 -0.66 -3.11
C GLY A 43 1.68 -1.28 -3.13
N ARG A 44 2.74 -0.44 -3.09
CA ARG A 44 4.13 -0.87 -3.23
C ARG A 44 4.62 -1.67 -2.03
N GLU A 45 5.58 -2.54 -2.31
CA GLU A 45 6.38 -3.19 -1.28
C GLU A 45 7.25 -2.14 -0.56
N MET A 46 7.36 -2.27 0.76
CA MET A 46 8.07 -1.27 1.56
C MET A 46 9.55 -1.13 1.15
N ASP A 47 10.22 -2.26 0.87
CA ASP A 47 11.63 -2.26 0.47
C ASP A 47 11.85 -1.63 -0.90
N GLU A 48 10.89 -1.76 -1.82
CA GLU A 48 10.92 -1.08 -3.12
C GLU A 48 10.75 0.42 -2.94
N LEU A 49 9.75 0.83 -2.16
CA LEU A 49 9.48 2.23 -1.89
C LEU A 49 10.69 2.95 -1.28
N LEU A 50 11.37 2.34 -0.30
CA LEU A 50 12.57 2.91 0.32
C LEU A 50 13.72 3.14 -0.67
N ARG A 51 13.80 2.37 -1.76
CA ARG A 51 14.83 2.52 -2.80
C ARG A 51 14.53 3.68 -3.75
N ILE A 52 13.25 3.89 -4.07
CA ILE A 52 12.85 4.86 -5.10
C ILE A 52 12.42 6.21 -4.53
N PHE A 53 12.05 6.26 -3.24
CA PHE A 53 11.52 7.45 -2.60
C PHE A 53 12.32 7.79 -1.32
N PRO A 54 13.34 8.65 -1.42
CA PRO A 54 14.20 8.97 -0.26
C PRO A 54 13.49 9.81 0.81
N HIS A 55 12.42 10.54 0.46
CA HIS A 55 11.71 11.47 1.34
C HIS A 55 10.63 10.81 2.22
N THR A 56 10.81 9.54 2.57
CA THR A 56 9.87 8.77 3.41
C THR A 56 9.76 9.31 4.83
N ASP A 57 10.77 10.03 5.30
CA ASP A 57 10.82 10.73 6.59
C ASP A 57 9.87 11.93 6.70
N MET A 58 9.26 12.33 5.57
CA MET A 58 8.19 13.33 5.56
C MET A 58 6.89 12.82 6.21
N PHE A 59 6.71 11.49 6.27
CA PHE A 59 5.48 10.85 6.68
C PHE A 59 5.55 10.39 8.13
N GLU A 60 4.44 10.52 8.85
CA GLU A 60 4.32 10.00 10.21
C GLU A 60 4.17 8.48 10.21
N ARG A 61 3.40 7.96 9.25
CA ARG A 61 3.29 6.52 8.95
C ARG A 61 3.19 6.29 7.45
N ILE A 62 3.72 5.15 7.04
CA ILE A 62 3.55 4.62 5.69
C ILE A 62 2.75 3.31 5.79
N ILE A 63 1.66 3.26 5.04
CA ILE A 63 0.76 2.13 4.90
C ILE A 63 1.10 1.47 3.56
N ALA A 64 2.01 0.52 3.59
CA ALA A 64 2.52 -0.18 2.40
C ALA A 64 1.73 -1.45 2.10
N GLU A 65 2.01 -2.06 0.95
CA GLU A 65 1.43 -3.33 0.51
C GLU A 65 -0.10 -3.32 0.56
N ASN A 66 -0.73 -2.27 0.04
CA ASN A 66 -2.19 -2.07 0.06
C ASN A 66 -2.78 -2.18 1.47
N GLY A 67 -2.08 -1.72 2.50
CA GLY A 67 -2.54 -1.82 3.88
C GLY A 67 -2.18 -3.12 4.58
N GLY A 68 -1.36 -3.98 3.99
CA GLY A 68 -0.78 -5.14 4.65
C GLY A 68 0.36 -4.81 5.61
N VAL A 69 1.01 -3.65 5.45
CA VAL A 69 2.20 -3.28 6.24
C VAL A 69 2.10 -1.85 6.76
N LEU A 70 2.43 -1.64 8.03
CA LEU A 70 2.73 -0.33 8.58
C LEU A 70 4.23 -0.15 8.74
N TYR A 71 4.74 1.00 8.33
CA TYR A 71 6.12 1.41 8.52
C TYR A 71 6.20 2.74 9.24
N CYS A 72 7.12 2.84 10.19
CA CYS A 72 7.42 4.03 10.97
C CYS A 72 8.79 4.59 10.54
N PRO A 73 8.84 5.67 9.75
CA PRO A 73 10.10 6.24 9.26
C PRO A 73 11.09 6.63 10.36
N GLN A 74 10.59 7.09 11.51
CA GLN A 74 11.39 7.53 12.66
C GLN A 74 12.17 6.38 13.31
N THR A 75 11.56 5.19 13.38
CA THR A 75 12.18 3.99 14.00
C THR A 75 12.72 3.00 12.98
N ARG A 76 12.38 3.20 11.70
CA ARG A 76 12.64 2.27 10.58
C ARG A 76 12.10 0.86 10.82
N GLN A 77 11.02 0.75 11.60
CA GLN A 77 10.36 -0.53 11.87
C GLN A 77 9.16 -0.74 10.95
N SER A 78 9.09 -1.93 10.38
CA SER A 78 7.94 -2.41 9.60
C SER A 78 7.18 -3.47 10.40
N ARG A 79 5.86 -3.38 10.42
CA ARG A 79 4.95 -4.32 11.10
C ARG A 79 3.89 -4.82 10.11
N GLY A 80 3.78 -6.13 9.94
CA GLY A 80 2.69 -6.74 9.18
C GLY A 80 1.36 -6.60 9.92
N LEU A 81 0.29 -6.35 9.17
CA LEU A 81 -1.09 -6.30 9.65
C LEU A 81 -1.88 -7.58 9.36
N ALA A 82 -1.30 -8.49 8.58
CA ALA A 82 -1.81 -9.82 8.30
C ALA A 82 -0.64 -10.80 8.09
N ASP A 83 -0.97 -12.08 7.90
CA ASP A 83 0.00 -13.13 7.70
C ASP A 83 0.72 -13.01 6.35
N SER A 84 1.94 -13.54 6.30
CA SER A 84 2.69 -13.62 5.06
C SER A 84 2.08 -14.60 4.06
N PRO A 85 2.29 -14.40 2.75
CA PRO A 85 1.76 -15.29 1.73
C PRO A 85 2.12 -16.77 2.00
N PRO A 86 1.14 -17.70 2.00
CA PRO A 86 1.39 -19.12 2.18
C PRO A 86 2.40 -19.65 1.18
N ALA A 87 3.40 -20.39 1.66
CA ALA A 87 4.45 -20.94 0.80
C ALA A 87 3.88 -21.86 -0.31
N GLU A 88 2.79 -22.57 -0.01
CA GLU A 88 2.06 -23.41 -0.97
C GLU A 88 1.39 -22.61 -2.10
N LEU A 89 0.82 -21.43 -1.80
CA LEU A 89 0.24 -20.55 -2.79
C LEU A 89 1.34 -19.99 -3.71
N VAL A 90 2.43 -19.49 -3.12
CA VAL A 90 3.60 -19.03 -3.88
C VAL A 90 4.17 -20.13 -4.79
N ALA A 91 4.30 -21.35 -4.26
CA ALA A 91 4.78 -22.49 -5.04
C ALA A 91 3.81 -22.86 -6.17
N SER A 92 2.50 -22.81 -5.92
CA SER A 92 1.47 -23.07 -6.92
C SER A 92 1.55 -22.07 -8.08
N LEU A 93 1.61 -20.77 -7.78
CA LEU A 93 1.74 -19.71 -8.79
C LEU A 93 3.01 -19.87 -9.64
N ARG A 94 4.15 -20.20 -9.01
CA ARG A 94 5.41 -20.46 -9.72
C ARG A 94 5.32 -21.70 -10.63
N ARG A 95 4.71 -22.79 -10.17
CA ARG A 95 4.49 -23.99 -11.00
C ARG A 95 3.64 -23.68 -12.23
N ASN A 96 2.65 -22.80 -12.06
CA ASN A 96 1.78 -22.33 -13.14
C ASN A 96 2.40 -21.21 -14.00
N ARG A 97 3.70 -20.90 -13.83
CA ARG A 97 4.44 -19.88 -14.60
C ARG A 97 3.77 -18.50 -14.57
N VAL A 98 3.21 -18.13 -13.42
CA VAL A 98 2.75 -16.77 -13.17
C VAL A 98 3.97 -15.88 -13.01
N GLU A 99 4.31 -15.12 -14.06
CA GLU A 99 5.47 -14.24 -14.11
C GLU A 99 5.13 -12.94 -14.88
N PRO A 100 5.46 -11.76 -14.34
CA PRO A 100 6.22 -11.52 -13.11
C PRO A 100 5.40 -11.83 -11.85
N LEU A 101 6.07 -12.33 -10.80
CA LEU A 101 5.48 -12.57 -9.48
C LEU A 101 6.37 -11.95 -8.41
N ALA A 102 5.88 -10.87 -7.82
CA ALA A 102 6.48 -10.17 -6.69
C ALA A 102 5.85 -10.66 -5.37
N ILE A 103 6.67 -10.85 -4.34
CA ILE A 103 6.25 -11.36 -3.03
C ILE A 103 6.75 -10.40 -1.96
N GLY A 104 5.82 -9.61 -1.42
CA GLY A 104 6.06 -8.74 -0.27
C GLY A 104 5.88 -9.49 1.05
N ARG A 105 5.77 -8.72 2.14
CA ARG A 105 5.56 -9.28 3.49
C ARG A 105 4.18 -9.89 3.67
N VAL A 106 3.15 -9.31 3.08
CA VAL A 106 1.73 -9.70 3.15
C VAL A 106 1.12 -9.81 1.75
N ILE A 107 1.55 -8.97 0.81
CA ILE A 107 1.05 -8.96 -0.56
C ILE A 107 1.82 -9.92 -1.47
N MET A 108 1.14 -10.49 -2.46
CA MET A 108 1.77 -10.93 -3.70
C MET A 108 1.23 -10.10 -4.86
N ALA A 109 2.04 -9.80 -5.85
CA ALA A 109 1.61 -9.05 -7.03
C ALA A 109 2.09 -9.71 -8.32
N THR A 110 1.19 -9.74 -9.30
CA THR A 110 1.49 -10.12 -10.68
C THR A 110 0.81 -9.13 -11.62
N ARG A 111 0.71 -9.46 -12.92
CA ARG A 111 0.04 -8.64 -13.93
C ARG A 111 -1.02 -9.43 -14.66
N GLU A 112 -1.93 -8.72 -15.29
CA GLU A 112 -2.82 -9.33 -16.26
C GLU A 112 -1.99 -9.98 -17.40
N PRO A 113 -2.43 -11.15 -17.91
CA PRO A 113 -3.71 -11.82 -17.67
C PRO A 113 -3.67 -12.94 -16.59
N HIS A 114 -2.75 -12.90 -15.62
CA HIS A 114 -2.57 -14.00 -14.66
C HIS A 114 -3.68 -14.13 -13.59
N GLN A 115 -4.69 -13.25 -13.57
CA GLN A 115 -5.76 -13.29 -12.58
C GLN A 115 -6.49 -14.63 -12.49
N HIS A 116 -6.67 -15.34 -13.61
CA HIS A 116 -7.35 -16.64 -13.61
C HIS A 116 -6.53 -17.71 -12.88
N ALA A 117 -5.23 -17.81 -13.20
CA ALA A 117 -4.32 -18.74 -12.53
C ALA A 117 -4.18 -18.45 -11.03
N VAL A 118 -4.26 -17.18 -10.64
CA VAL A 118 -4.28 -16.78 -9.23
C VAL A 118 -5.56 -17.25 -8.54
N LEU A 119 -6.74 -17.01 -9.13
CA LEU A 119 -8.02 -17.45 -8.57
C LEU A 119 -8.10 -18.97 -8.45
N GLU A 120 -7.64 -19.71 -9.47
CA GLU A 120 -7.57 -21.18 -9.43
C GLU A 120 -6.68 -21.66 -8.28
N ALA A 121 -5.48 -21.08 -8.12
CA ALA A 121 -4.58 -21.46 -7.04
C ALA A 121 -5.14 -21.16 -5.64
N ILE A 122 -5.84 -20.03 -5.47
CA ILE A 122 -6.53 -19.68 -4.21
C ILE A 122 -7.64 -20.69 -3.91
N HIS A 123 -8.43 -21.03 -4.93
CA HIS A 123 -9.53 -21.99 -4.82
C HIS A 123 -9.03 -23.40 -4.47
N ASP A 124 -8.04 -23.91 -5.19
CA ASP A 124 -7.51 -25.28 -5.00
C ASP A 124 -6.89 -25.48 -3.61
N LEU A 125 -6.32 -24.41 -3.05
CA LEU A 125 -5.75 -24.42 -1.71
C LEU A 125 -6.76 -24.03 -0.62
N CYS A 126 -8.01 -23.74 -0.97
CA CYS A 126 -9.07 -23.33 -0.04
C CYS A 126 -8.68 -22.12 0.83
N LEU A 127 -7.99 -21.14 0.24
CA LEU A 127 -7.48 -19.96 0.95
C LEU A 127 -8.45 -18.78 0.86
N GLU A 128 -8.56 -18.00 1.93
CA GLU A 128 -9.36 -16.77 1.96
C GLU A 128 -8.56 -15.55 1.47
N TYR A 129 -8.21 -15.54 0.19
CA TYR A 129 -7.52 -14.43 -0.47
C TYR A 129 -8.42 -13.76 -1.53
N HIS A 130 -8.15 -12.48 -1.81
CA HIS A 130 -8.82 -11.74 -2.86
C HIS A 130 -7.83 -11.15 -3.87
N ILE A 131 -8.36 -10.73 -5.02
CA ILE A 131 -7.63 -9.98 -6.04
C ILE A 131 -8.12 -8.53 -6.04
N ILE A 132 -7.17 -7.60 -6.02
CA ILE A 132 -7.39 -6.18 -6.25
C ILE A 132 -6.68 -5.82 -7.56
N PHE A 133 -7.40 -5.18 -8.48
CA PHE A 133 -6.84 -4.66 -9.71
C PHE A 133 -6.35 -3.22 -9.51
N ASN A 134 -5.21 -2.89 -10.11
CA ASN A 134 -4.70 -1.52 -10.16
C ASN A 134 -3.87 -1.34 -11.44
N LYS A 135 -4.39 -0.61 -12.43
CA LYS A 135 -3.66 -0.28 -13.69
C LYS A 135 -2.97 -1.50 -14.34
N GLY A 136 -3.68 -2.63 -14.43
CA GLY A 136 -3.19 -3.89 -15.01
C GLY A 136 -2.31 -4.74 -14.07
N ALA A 137 -2.07 -4.28 -12.84
CA ALA A 137 -1.52 -5.12 -11.77
C ALA A 137 -2.63 -5.96 -11.12
N VAL A 138 -2.28 -7.18 -10.77
CA VAL A 138 -3.13 -8.16 -10.07
C VAL A 138 -2.52 -8.34 -8.68
N MET A 139 -3.12 -7.69 -7.70
CA MET A 139 -2.63 -7.64 -6.32
C MET A 139 -3.40 -8.65 -5.47
N VAL A 140 -2.69 -9.54 -4.79
CA VAL A 140 -3.24 -10.71 -4.10
C VAL A 140 -2.97 -10.57 -2.61
N LEU A 141 -4.03 -10.45 -1.82
CA LEU A 141 -3.94 -10.20 -0.37
C LEU A 141 -4.93 -11.07 0.41
N PRO A 142 -4.68 -11.29 1.71
CA PRO A 142 -5.67 -11.90 2.60
C PRO A 142 -6.97 -11.08 2.61
N SER A 143 -8.10 -11.78 2.71
CA SER A 143 -9.42 -11.14 2.81
C SER A 143 -9.47 -10.14 3.95
N GLY A 144 -10.01 -8.94 3.68
CA GLY A 144 -10.10 -7.85 4.66
C GLY A 144 -8.87 -6.94 4.74
N VAL A 145 -7.78 -7.26 4.03
CA VAL A 145 -6.62 -6.36 3.91
C VAL A 145 -6.83 -5.44 2.71
N ASN A 146 -6.86 -4.14 2.94
CA ASN A 146 -6.89 -3.12 1.90
C ASN A 146 -6.39 -1.77 2.46
N LYS A 147 -6.25 -0.78 1.58
CA LYS A 147 -5.74 0.56 1.95
C LYS A 147 -6.55 1.20 3.09
N ALA A 148 -7.86 0.98 3.13
CA ALA A 148 -8.74 1.50 4.18
C ALA A 148 -8.52 0.84 5.54
N THR A 149 -8.38 -0.49 5.57
CA THR A 149 -8.13 -1.21 6.83
C THR A 149 -6.73 -0.93 7.36
N GLY A 150 -5.74 -0.81 6.47
CA GLY A 150 -4.39 -0.34 6.80
C GLY A 150 -4.38 1.09 7.35
N LEU A 151 -5.06 2.03 6.68
CA LEU A 151 -5.19 3.40 7.16
C LEU A 151 -5.86 3.44 8.53
N LYS A 152 -6.98 2.72 8.73
CA LYS A 152 -7.65 2.63 10.02
C LYS A 152 -6.72 2.13 11.13
N ALA A 153 -5.85 1.17 10.85
CA ALA A 153 -4.86 0.69 11.80
C ALA A 153 -3.83 1.78 12.15
N ALA A 154 -3.31 2.51 11.16
CA ALA A 154 -2.38 3.62 11.37
C ALA A 154 -2.99 4.74 12.21
N LEU A 155 -4.24 5.13 11.93
CA LEU A 155 -4.95 6.17 12.69
C LEU A 155 -5.14 5.78 14.15
N LYS A 156 -5.42 4.50 14.41
CA LYS A 156 -5.52 3.98 15.78
C LYS A 156 -4.18 4.07 16.51
N GLU A 157 -3.06 3.74 15.86
CA GLU A 157 -1.73 3.88 16.46
C GLU A 157 -1.36 5.33 16.78
N LEU A 158 -1.72 6.24 15.88
CA LEU A 158 -1.39 7.67 15.99
C LEU A 158 -2.40 8.46 16.83
N ASN A 159 -3.46 7.82 17.32
CA ASN A 159 -4.57 8.46 18.02
C ASN A 159 -5.20 9.63 17.22
N LEU A 160 -5.34 9.45 15.91
CA LEU A 160 -5.89 10.45 14.99
C LEU A 160 -7.38 10.21 14.72
N ALA A 161 -8.16 11.30 14.67
CA ALA A 161 -9.59 11.21 14.42
C ALA A 161 -9.91 11.14 12.91
N PRO A 162 -10.68 10.14 12.43
CA PRO A 162 -10.99 9.99 11.01
C PRO A 162 -11.62 11.22 10.34
N LYS A 163 -12.41 11.99 11.10
CA LYS A 163 -13.08 13.21 10.62
C LYS A 163 -12.14 14.35 10.24
N GLN A 164 -10.86 14.25 10.59
CA GLN A 164 -9.84 15.28 10.35
C GLN A 164 -8.88 14.90 9.21
N ILE A 165 -9.22 13.87 8.44
CA ILE A 165 -8.38 13.33 7.38
C ILE A 165 -8.96 13.71 6.02
N ALA A 166 -8.10 14.11 5.11
CA ALA A 166 -8.38 14.13 3.68
C ALA A 166 -7.61 13.00 3.00
N GLY A 167 -8.31 12.19 2.19
CA GLY A 167 -7.72 11.17 1.32
C GLY A 167 -7.49 11.72 -0.09
N VAL A 168 -6.37 11.38 -0.71
CA VAL A 168 -6.06 11.69 -2.12
C VAL A 168 -5.51 10.44 -2.78
N GLY A 169 -6.09 10.04 -3.91
CA GLY A 169 -5.73 8.86 -4.68
C GLY A 169 -6.17 9.00 -6.14
N ASP A 170 -5.72 8.09 -7.01
CA ASP A 170 -5.94 8.19 -8.46
C ASP A 170 -6.47 6.89 -9.10
N ALA A 171 -6.50 5.77 -8.36
CA ALA A 171 -6.77 4.45 -8.91
C ALA A 171 -7.92 3.70 -8.19
N GLU A 172 -8.28 2.52 -8.71
CA GLU A 172 -9.42 1.75 -8.20
C GLU A 172 -9.22 1.29 -6.75
N ASN A 173 -7.97 0.98 -6.37
CA ASN A 173 -7.63 0.58 -5.01
C ASN A 173 -7.67 1.74 -4.00
N ASP A 174 -7.82 2.99 -4.47
CA ASP A 174 -7.99 4.17 -3.62
C ASP A 174 -9.45 4.43 -3.23
N HIS A 175 -10.43 3.87 -3.96
CA HIS A 175 -11.86 4.03 -3.62
C HIS A 175 -12.21 3.62 -2.19
N ALA A 176 -11.38 2.78 -1.59
CA ALA A 176 -11.63 2.23 -0.27
C ALA A 176 -11.39 3.23 0.89
N PHE A 177 -10.58 4.28 0.75
CA PHE A 177 -10.10 5.07 1.90
C PHE A 177 -10.14 6.60 1.77
#